data_AF-Q3SK60-F1
#
_entry.id   AF-Q3SK60-F1
#
_cell.length_a   1.000
_cell.length_b   1.000
_cell.length_c   1.000
_cell.angle_alpha   90.00
_cell.angle_beta   90.00
_cell.angle_gamma   90.00
#
_symmetry.space_group_name_H-M   'P 1'
#
loop_
_entity.id
_entity.type
_entity.pdbx_description
1 polymer ?
#
loop_
_entity_poly.entity_id
_entity_poly.type
_entity_poly.pdbx_seq_one_letter_code
_entity_poly.pdbx_strand_id
1 'polypeptide(L)'
;MSDQVARVALELPLRANLSALDNIALIPIYQRHHDVAESTRQARQLLERLGHGEIASLRDPDMTPAQRFITQLARALILKRPRLLIDRPGAMLYDVPYPDFIRQLAATAETGGTWDIYDFDWNRVLYAPATHSE
;
A
#
# COMPACT_ATOMS: atom_id res chain seq x y z
N MET A 1 -10.77 19.20 7.05
CA MET A 1 -10.11 19.30 5.73
C MET A 1 -9.16 18.14 5.38
N SER A 2 -8.91 17.13 6.25
CA SER A 2 -7.90 16.07 5.99
C SER A 2 -8.46 14.77 5.39
N ASP A 3 -9.76 14.68 5.11
CA ASP A 3 -10.43 13.39 4.87
C ASP A 3 -10.41 12.96 3.37
N GLN A 4 -9.51 13.51 2.57
CA GLN A 4 -9.46 13.23 1.12
C GLN A 4 -8.20 12.52 0.65
N VAL A 5 -7.21 12.32 1.53
CA VAL A 5 -5.92 11.73 1.18
C VAL A 5 -5.64 10.54 2.09
N ALA A 6 -5.35 9.39 1.50
CA ALA A 6 -4.74 8.25 2.18
C ALA A 6 -3.22 8.30 2.01
N ARG A 7 -2.45 7.74 2.95
CA ARG A 7 -0.99 7.87 2.95
C ARG A 7 -0.28 6.54 3.24
N VAL A 8 0.80 6.29 2.51
CA VAL A 8 1.79 5.24 2.75
C VAL A 8 3.11 5.94 3.06
N ALA A 9 3.64 5.74 4.27
CA ALA A 9 4.85 6.41 4.75
C ALA A 9 5.48 5.59 5.87
N LEU A 10 6.79 5.74 6.08
CA LEU A 10 7.52 5.08 7.17
C LEU A 10 7.00 5.46 8.56
N GLU A 11 6.52 6.69 8.73
CA GLU A 11 5.96 7.20 9.98
C GLU A 11 4.57 6.60 10.30
N LEU A 12 4.02 5.80 9.38
CA LEU A 12 2.79 5.03 9.56
C LEU A 12 3.13 3.53 9.57
N PRO A 13 3.80 3.00 10.61
CA PRO A 13 4.16 1.60 10.67
C PRO A 13 2.95 0.69 10.80
N LEU A 14 3.13 -0.59 10.49
CA LEU A 14 2.16 -1.63 10.84
C LEU A 14 2.17 -1.88 12.35
N ARG A 15 1.07 -2.38 12.89
CA ARG A 15 1.06 -2.91 14.26
C ARG A 15 1.70 -4.29 14.22
N ALA A 16 2.86 -4.42 14.86
CA ALA A 16 3.68 -5.64 14.79
C ALA A 16 3.00 -6.89 15.37
N ASN A 17 2.04 -6.71 16.28
CA ASN A 17 1.28 -7.81 16.87
C ASN A 17 0.08 -8.28 16.02
N LEU A 18 -0.21 -7.59 14.92
CA LEU A 18 -1.32 -7.90 14.02
C LEU A 18 -0.82 -8.54 12.72
N SER A 19 -1.63 -9.40 12.13
CA SER A 19 -1.39 -9.91 10.78
C SER A 19 -1.55 -8.79 9.73
N ALA A 20 -1.17 -9.06 8.48
CA ALA A 20 -1.47 -8.16 7.36
C ALA A 20 -2.97 -7.88 7.28
N LEU A 21 -3.77 -8.95 7.32
CA LEU A 21 -5.22 -8.89 7.22
C LEU A 21 -5.82 -8.04 8.34
N ASP A 22 -5.38 -8.25 9.58
CA ASP A 22 -5.85 -7.50 10.74
C ASP A 22 -5.43 -6.02 10.68
N ASN A 23 -4.20 -5.72 10.24
CA ASN A 23 -3.74 -4.34 10.07
C ASN A 23 -4.62 -3.55 9.10
N ILE A 24 -5.15 -4.21 8.06
CA ILE A 24 -6.02 -3.61 7.05
C ILE A 24 -7.47 -3.52 7.57
N ALA A 25 -8.01 -4.62 8.11
CA ALA A 25 -9.39 -4.71 8.61
C ALA A 25 -9.65 -3.78 9.81
N LEU A 26 -8.61 -3.44 10.58
CA LEU A 26 -8.72 -2.51 11.71
C LEU A 26 -9.31 -1.15 11.31
N ILE A 27 -9.03 -0.69 10.08
CA ILE A 27 -9.46 0.61 9.59
C ILE A 27 -10.99 0.73 9.49
N PRO A 28 -11.70 -0.12 8.71
CA PRO A 28 -13.15 -0.08 8.64
C PRO A 28 -13.85 -0.38 9.97
N ILE A 29 -13.26 -1.22 10.84
CA ILE A 29 -13.79 -1.51 12.18
C ILE A 29 -13.91 -0.22 13.00
N TYR A 30 -12.84 0.58 13.06
CA TYR A 30 -12.83 1.80 13.88
C TYR A 30 -13.51 3.00 13.21
N GLN A 31 -13.46 3.13 11.88
CA GLN A 31 -13.96 4.33 11.20
C GLN A 31 -15.44 4.26 10.81
N ARG A 32 -15.98 3.06 10.57
CA ARG A 32 -17.31 2.89 9.97
C ARG A 32 -18.23 1.96 10.75
N HIS A 33 -17.82 1.54 11.95
CA HIS A 33 -18.54 0.56 12.77
C HIS A 33 -18.93 -0.71 11.99
N HIS A 34 -18.14 -1.08 10.97
CA HIS A 34 -18.37 -2.34 10.26
C HIS A 34 -18.12 -3.50 11.21
N ASP A 35 -18.93 -4.55 11.07
CA ASP A 35 -18.68 -5.81 11.78
C ASP A 35 -17.32 -6.40 11.35
N VAL A 36 -16.68 -7.11 12.27
CA VAL A 36 -15.36 -7.71 12.10
C VAL A 36 -15.34 -8.63 10.89
N ALA A 37 -16.39 -9.43 10.68
CA ALA A 37 -16.46 -10.37 9.57
C ALA A 37 -16.43 -9.65 8.20
N GLU A 38 -17.17 -8.57 8.05
CA GLU A 38 -17.20 -7.78 6.81
C GLU A 38 -15.87 -7.05 6.59
N SER A 39 -15.31 -6.45 7.64
CA SER A 39 -14.02 -5.76 7.58
C SER A 39 -12.89 -6.69 7.13
N THR A 40 -12.85 -7.90 7.69
CA THR A 40 -11.89 -8.94 7.33
C THR A 40 -12.10 -9.44 5.90
N ARG A 41 -13.35 -9.62 5.44
CA ARG A 41 -13.64 -9.95 4.04
C ARG A 41 -13.11 -8.89 3.08
N GLN A 42 -13.40 -7.61 3.34
CA GLN A 42 -12.94 -6.49 2.50
C GLN A 42 -11.41 -6.42 2.44
N ALA A 43 -10.75 -6.60 3.58
CA ALA A 43 -9.29 -6.61 3.65
C ALA A 43 -8.68 -7.76 2.84
N ARG A 44 -9.27 -8.97 2.92
CA ARG A 44 -8.83 -10.14 2.15
C ARG A 44 -8.99 -9.93 0.65
N GLN A 45 -10.18 -9.49 0.21
CA GLN A 45 -10.45 -9.21 -1.19
C GLN A 45 -9.53 -8.12 -1.76
N LEU A 46 -9.12 -7.15 -0.94
CA LEU A 46 -8.17 -6.13 -1.35
C LEU A 46 -6.76 -6.72 -1.56
N LEU A 47 -6.28 -7.56 -0.63
CA LEU A 47 -5.00 -8.25 -0.82
C LEU A 47 -5.02 -9.18 -2.04
N GLU A 48 -6.09 -9.95 -2.23
CA GLU A 48 -6.26 -10.83 -3.40
C GLU A 48 -6.25 -10.03 -4.71
N ARG A 49 -6.95 -8.89 -4.77
CA ARG A 49 -6.93 -8.01 -5.96
C ARG A 49 -5.55 -7.44 -6.25
N LEU A 50 -4.79 -7.11 -5.22
CA LEU A 50 -3.40 -6.68 -5.36
C LEU A 50 -2.46 -7.83 -5.76
N GLY A 51 -2.94 -9.07 -5.84
CA GLY A 51 -2.14 -10.25 -6.17
C GLY A 51 -1.35 -10.82 -4.99
N HIS A 52 -1.70 -10.44 -3.76
CA HIS A 52 -0.96 -10.73 -2.54
C HIS A 52 -1.84 -11.35 -1.43
N GLY A 53 -2.74 -12.26 -1.80
CA GLY A 53 -3.60 -12.95 -0.83
C GLY A 53 -2.80 -13.82 0.15
N GLU A 54 -1.65 -14.34 -0.27
CA GLU A 54 -0.77 -15.23 0.48
C GLU A 54 -0.17 -14.60 1.74
N ILE A 55 -0.05 -13.26 1.80
CA ILE A 55 0.54 -12.57 2.95
C ILE A 55 -0.45 -12.29 4.07
N ALA A 56 -1.73 -12.63 3.89
CA ALA A 56 -2.81 -12.25 4.81
C ALA A 56 -2.55 -12.62 6.27
N SER A 57 -1.92 -13.77 6.52
CA SER A 57 -1.61 -14.28 7.87
C SER A 57 -0.26 -13.83 8.42
N LEU A 58 0.61 -13.24 7.61
CA LEU A 58 1.96 -12.82 8.05
C LEU A 58 1.87 -11.67 9.04
N ARG A 59 2.78 -11.65 10.01
CA ARG A 59 3.00 -10.51 10.91
C ARG A 59 4.17 -9.68 10.42
N ASP A 60 4.25 -8.43 10.87
CA ASP A 60 5.28 -7.48 10.42
C ASP A 60 6.74 -8.02 10.47
N PRO A 61 7.17 -8.79 11.49
CA PRO A 61 8.52 -9.36 11.51
C PRO A 61 8.78 -10.42 10.43
N ASP A 62 7.72 -11.07 9.93
CA ASP A 62 7.80 -12.16 8.95
C ASP A 62 7.67 -11.65 7.51
N MET A 63 7.46 -10.34 7.31
CA MET A 63 7.28 -9.72 6.00
C MET A 63 8.60 -9.24 5.40
N THR A 64 8.78 -9.51 4.10
CA THR A 64 9.76 -8.77 3.29
C THR A 64 9.38 -7.29 3.20
N PRO A 65 10.33 -6.40 2.84
CA PRO A 65 10.05 -4.97 2.62
C PRO A 65 8.88 -4.73 1.65
N ALA A 66 8.86 -5.44 0.51
CA ALA A 66 7.76 -5.38 -0.44
C ALA A 66 6.41 -5.80 0.17
N GLN A 67 6.36 -6.91 0.93
CA GLN A 67 5.14 -7.39 1.58
C GLN A 67 4.62 -6.42 2.64
N ARG A 68 5.53 -5.80 3.40
CA ARG A 68 5.20 -4.75 4.37
C ARG A 68 4.60 -3.53 3.67
N PHE A 69 5.21 -3.09 2.56
CA PHE A 69 4.69 -1.99 1.74
C PHE A 69 3.29 -2.31 1.19
N ILE A 70 3.07 -3.51 0.62
CA ILE A 70 1.74 -3.94 0.13
C ILE A 70 0.70 -3.85 1.24
N THR A 71 1.04 -4.29 2.46
CA THR A 71 0.13 -4.23 3.60
C THR A 71 -0.20 -2.78 3.99
N GLN A 72 0.81 -1.90 4.03
CA GLN A 72 0.60 -0.47 4.28
C GLN A 72 -0.26 0.18 3.19
N LEU A 73 -0.02 -0.18 1.93
CA LEU A 73 -0.78 0.26 0.78
C LEU A 73 -2.24 -0.19 0.87
N ALA A 74 -2.50 -1.47 1.12
CA ALA A 74 -3.86 -1.99 1.30
C ALA A 74 -4.59 -1.28 2.45
N ARG A 75 -3.89 -1.00 3.55
CA ARG A 75 -4.44 -0.23 4.69
C ARG A 75 -4.78 1.22 4.30
N ALA A 76 -4.03 1.83 3.39
CA ALA A 76 -4.36 3.14 2.84
C ALA A 76 -5.53 3.08 1.86
N LEU A 77 -5.54 2.08 0.96
CA LEU A 77 -6.53 1.89 -0.08
C LEU A 77 -7.93 1.55 0.45
N ILE A 78 -8.03 0.79 1.54
CA ILE A 78 -9.33 0.43 2.13
C ILE A 78 -10.12 1.66 2.63
N LEU A 79 -9.45 2.80 2.85
CA LEU A 79 -10.10 4.08 3.16
C LEU A 79 -10.95 4.62 2.00
N LYS A 80 -10.68 4.16 0.77
CA LYS A 80 -11.34 4.61 -0.47
C LYS A 80 -11.28 6.13 -0.65
N ARG A 81 -10.11 6.72 -0.39
CA ARG A 81 -9.87 8.16 -0.60
C ARG A 81 -9.61 8.44 -2.08
N PRO A 82 -10.01 9.61 -2.60
CA PRO A 82 -9.77 9.98 -4.00
C PRO A 82 -8.28 10.19 -4.33
N ARG A 83 -7.44 10.38 -3.32
CA ARG A 83 -6.00 10.58 -3.48
C ARG A 83 -5.22 9.66 -2.56
N LEU A 84 -4.18 9.02 -3.09
CA LEU A 84 -3.18 8.27 -2.35
C LEU A 84 -1.84 9.00 -2.46
N LEU A 85 -1.16 9.21 -1.34
CA LEU A 85 0.20 9.72 -1.30
C LEU A 85 1.15 8.60 -0.84
N ILE A 86 2.20 8.35 -1.61
CA ILE A 86 3.29 7.44 -1.26
C ILE A 86 4.54 8.29 -0.98
N ASP A 87 4.99 8.31 0.27
CA ASP A 87 6.13 9.10 0.72
C ASP A 87 7.39 8.22 0.83
N ARG A 88 8.45 8.62 0.14
CA ARG A 88 9.78 8.01 0.07
C ARG A 88 9.72 6.49 -0.14
N PRO A 89 9.12 6.02 -1.25
CA PRO A 89 9.03 4.59 -1.53
C PRO A 89 10.39 3.90 -1.58
N GLY A 90 11.46 4.57 -2.03
CA GLY A 90 12.81 4.00 -2.04
C GLY A 90 13.34 3.59 -0.66
N ALA A 91 12.81 4.18 0.43
CA ALA A 91 13.17 3.77 1.79
C ALA A 91 12.35 2.56 2.31
N MET A 92 11.24 2.23 1.65
CA MET A 92 10.38 1.09 1.98
C MET A 92 10.60 -0.10 1.03
N LEU A 93 10.97 0.17 -0.21
CA LEU A 93 11.09 -0.78 -1.32
C LEU A 93 12.54 -0.80 -1.84
N TYR A 94 13.49 -1.01 -0.94
CA TYR A 94 14.92 -1.00 -1.26
C TYR A 94 15.41 -2.27 -1.98
N ASP A 95 14.58 -3.31 -2.03
CA ASP A 95 14.90 -4.63 -2.59
C ASP A 95 14.18 -4.92 -3.92
N VAL A 96 13.38 -3.98 -4.44
CA VAL A 96 12.63 -4.14 -5.70
C VAL A 96 12.73 -2.91 -6.61
N PRO A 97 12.63 -3.07 -7.94
CA PRO A 97 12.44 -1.97 -8.89
C PRO A 97 11.08 -1.29 -8.69
N TYR A 98 11.01 -0.41 -7.70
CA TYR A 98 9.75 0.06 -7.15
C TYR A 98 8.88 0.93 -8.08
N PRO A 99 9.38 1.71 -9.06
CA PRO A 99 8.49 2.45 -9.95
C PRO A 99 7.57 1.54 -10.76
N ASP A 100 8.11 0.45 -11.33
CA ASP A 100 7.32 -0.54 -12.08
C ASP A 100 6.40 -1.33 -11.15
N PHE A 101 6.91 -1.73 -9.99
CA PHE A 101 6.13 -2.45 -8.99
C PHE A 101 4.90 -1.64 -8.53
N ILE A 102 5.07 -0.35 -8.24
CA ILE A 102 3.96 0.53 -7.86
C ILE A 102 2.99 0.73 -9.03
N ARG A 103 3.48 0.87 -10.27
CA ARG A 103 2.62 0.95 -11.47
C ARG A 103 1.75 -0.29 -11.64
N GLN A 104 2.32 -1.49 -11.44
CA GLN A 104 1.59 -2.75 -11.53
C GLN A 104 0.50 -2.84 -10.45
N LEU A 105 0.81 -2.45 -9.21
CA LEU A 105 -0.17 -2.40 -8.11
C LEU A 105 -1.30 -1.38 -8.39
N ALA A 106 -0.98 -0.22 -8.95
CA ALA A 106 -1.98 0.78 -9.31
C ALA A 106 -2.95 0.27 -10.40
N ALA A 107 -2.44 -0.52 -11.35
CA ALA A 107 -3.26 -1.13 -12.40
C ALA A 107 -4.24 -2.18 -11.86
N THR A 108 -3.87 -2.92 -10.80
CA THR A 108 -4.71 -3.98 -10.22
C THR A 108 -5.65 -3.48 -9.12
N ALA A 109 -5.34 -2.34 -8.49
CA ALA A 109 -6.14 -1.79 -7.40
C ALA A 109 -7.53 -1.24 -7.81
N GLU A 110 -7.78 -1.05 -9.12
CA GLU A 110 -9.01 -0.47 -9.69
C GLU A 110 -9.44 0.85 -9.00
N THR A 111 -8.48 1.65 -8.54
CA THR A 111 -8.79 2.92 -7.89
C THR A 111 -8.97 4.01 -8.95
N GLY A 112 -10.17 4.60 -9.04
CA GLY A 112 -10.40 5.81 -9.86
C GLY A 112 -9.76 7.09 -9.29
N GLY A 113 -8.82 6.97 -8.35
CA GLY A 113 -8.15 8.07 -7.66
C GLY A 113 -6.72 8.27 -8.15
N THR A 114 -6.12 9.41 -7.80
CA THR A 114 -4.73 9.73 -8.17
C THR A 114 -3.73 9.21 -7.15
N TRP A 115 -2.58 8.74 -7.63
CA TRP A 115 -1.47 8.27 -6.80
C TRP A 115 -0.31 9.25 -6.96
N ASP A 116 -0.03 10.01 -5.91
CA ASP A 116 1.06 10.98 -5.87
C ASP A 116 2.26 10.35 -5.15
N ILE A 117 3.42 10.30 -5.83
CA ILE A 117 4.65 9.75 -5.25
C ILE A 117 5.61 10.90 -4.95
N TYR A 118 6.04 11.01 -3.71
CA TYR A 118 7.05 11.95 -3.26
C TYR A 118 8.27 11.14 -2.85
N ASP A 119 9.41 11.37 -3.49
CA ASP A 119 10.64 10.62 -3.24
C ASP A 119 11.83 11.57 -3.17
N PHE A 120 13.01 11.04 -2.85
CA PHE A 120 14.25 11.80 -2.86
C PHE A 120 14.58 12.29 -4.27
N ASP A 121 15.15 13.50 -4.38
CA ASP A 121 15.48 14.10 -5.68
C ASP A 121 16.44 13.23 -6.51
N TRP A 122 17.38 12.52 -5.86
CA TRP A 122 18.30 11.63 -6.56
C TRP A 122 17.62 10.41 -7.21
N ASN A 123 16.42 10.03 -6.75
CA ASN A 123 15.65 8.92 -7.29
C ASN A 123 14.89 9.30 -8.57
N ARG A 124 14.90 10.57 -8.97
CA ARG A 124 14.20 11.07 -10.17
C ARG A 124 14.57 10.28 -11.44
N VAL A 125 15.81 9.80 -11.53
CA VAL A 125 16.29 8.98 -12.67
C VAL A 125 15.51 7.68 -12.84
N LEU A 126 14.99 7.09 -11.75
CA LEU A 126 14.22 5.83 -11.78
C LEU A 126 12.84 5.99 -12.41
N TYR A 127 12.36 7.24 -12.54
CA TYR A 127 11.07 7.57 -13.14
C TYR A 127 11.18 8.07 -14.57
N ALA A 128 12.40 8.30 -15.07
CA ALA A 128 12.59 8.69 -16.46
C ALA A 128 12.19 7.53 -17.39
N PRO A 129 11.44 7.78 -18.48
CA PRO A 129 11.24 6.75 -19.49
C PRO A 129 12.61 6.35 -20.02
N ALA A 130 12.88 5.04 -20.10
CA ALA A 130 14.14 4.53 -20.61
C ALA A 130 14.35 5.05 -22.04
N THR A 131 15.16 6.10 -22.18
CA THR A 131 15.68 6.54 -23.47
C THR A 131 16.62 5.44 -23.94
N HIS A 132 16.07 4.48 -24.67
CA HIS A 132 16.86 3.55 -25.47
C HIS A 132 17.46 4.37 -26.61
N SER A 133 18.67 4.88 -26.39
CA SER A 133 19.54 5.30 -27.48
C SER A 133 20.25 4.04 -27.97
N GLU A 134 19.89 3.60 -29.18
CA GLU A 134 20.66 2.67 -30.01
C GLU A 134 22.08 3.19 -30.27
#